data_AF-A0A412WMN4-F1
#
_entry.id   AF-A0A412WMN4-F1
#
_cell.length_a   1.000
_cell.length_b   1.000
_cell.length_c   1.000
_cell.angle_alpha   90.00
_cell.angle_beta   90.00
_cell.angle_gamma   90.00
#
_symmetry.space_group_name_H-M   'P 1'
#
loop_
_entity.id
_entity.type
_entity.pdbx_description
1 polymer ?
#
loop_
_entity_poly.entity_id
_entity_poly.type
_entity_poly.pdbx_seq_one_letter_code
_entity_poly.pdbx_strand_id
1 'polypeptide(L)'
;MAVESGAAAEKNFHRFANNGVSPIFNSLGAASRADMFARKFNMNLNSPTVRQVLNNLDETVSSFISKNRKSSIRRVFPGEYLNMTVEEALNSGNRTVKKLLIDNRFAK
;
A
#
# COMPACT_ATOMS: atom_id res chain seq x y z
N MET A 1 18.96 31.07 51.90
CA MET A 1 17.82 31.72 51.21
C MET A 1 18.39 32.63 50.13
N ALA A 2 18.18 32.29 48.86
CA ALA A 2 18.20 33.22 47.75
C ALA A 2 17.20 32.66 46.73
N VAL A 3 16.14 33.41 46.51
CA VAL A 3 14.99 33.13 45.65
C VAL A 3 15.14 33.95 44.36
N GLU A 4 14.25 33.66 43.39
CA GLU A 4 13.92 34.43 42.18
C GLU A 4 14.77 34.07 40.93
N SER A 5 14.29 33.30 39.95
CA SER A 5 13.04 33.29 39.14
C SER A 5 12.98 34.35 38.03
N GLY A 6 12.79 33.88 36.79
CA GLY A 6 12.36 34.64 35.59
C GLY A 6 13.51 35.13 34.69
N ALA A 7 13.44 35.15 33.35
CA ALA A 7 12.36 34.82 32.42
C ALA A 7 12.91 34.69 30.98
N ALA A 8 12.23 33.82 30.22
CA ALA A 8 11.91 33.89 28.79
C ALA A 8 12.89 34.53 27.77
N ALA A 9 13.40 33.68 26.87
CA ALA A 9 13.68 34.08 25.49
C ALA A 9 12.98 33.08 24.55
N GLU A 10 11.70 33.34 24.29
CA GLU A 10 10.91 32.67 23.24
C GLU A 10 11.54 32.94 21.87
N LYS A 11 12.04 31.89 21.22
CA LYS A 11 12.25 31.89 19.77
C LYS A 11 11.24 30.95 19.14
N ASN A 12 10.18 31.61 18.70
CA ASN A 12 9.11 31.14 17.83
C ASN A 12 9.68 30.32 16.65
N PHE A 13 9.60 28.99 16.75
CA PHE A 13 9.77 28.09 15.61
C PHE A 13 8.38 27.74 15.08
N HIS A 14 8.02 28.44 14.01
CA HIS A 14 6.90 28.11 13.15
C HIS A 14 7.00 26.66 12.65
N ARG A 15 5.98 25.88 13.03
CA ARG A 15 5.18 24.99 12.17
C ARG A 15 5.97 24.19 11.11
N PHE A 16 6.27 22.94 11.41
CA PHE A 16 5.98 21.82 10.50
C PHE A 16 5.60 20.59 11.32
N ALA A 17 4.31 20.26 11.31
CA ALA A 17 3.81 18.98 11.74
C ALA A 17 4.39 17.91 10.81
N ASN A 18 5.44 17.23 11.26
CA ASN A 18 5.88 15.99 10.64
C ASN A 18 4.88 14.90 11.03
N ASN A 19 3.89 14.70 10.17
CA ASN A 19 3.02 13.53 10.19
C ASN A 19 3.87 12.26 10.12
N GLY A 20 3.98 11.57 11.26
CA GLY A 20 4.05 10.11 11.40
C GLY A 20 4.75 9.31 10.30
N VAL A 21 6.02 9.58 10.01
CA VAL A 21 6.87 8.61 9.32
C VAL A 21 7.54 7.75 10.38
N SER A 22 6.87 6.68 10.79
CA SER A 22 7.53 5.57 11.46
C SER A 22 8.57 5.01 10.49
N PRO A 23 9.86 4.91 10.86
CA PRO A 23 10.83 4.22 10.03
C PRO A 23 10.40 2.75 9.94
N ILE A 24 10.14 2.28 8.72
CA ILE A 24 9.90 0.87 8.43
C ILE A 24 11.16 0.14 8.88
N PHE A 25 11.05 -0.64 9.96
CA PHE A 25 12.13 -1.41 10.53
C PHE A 25 12.72 -2.34 9.46
N ASN A 26 14.01 -2.18 9.19
CA ASN A 26 14.84 -3.17 8.55
C ASN A 26 14.75 -4.50 9.33
N SER A 27 14.16 -5.53 8.73
CA SER A 27 14.51 -6.92 9.03
C SER A 27 15.12 -7.55 7.78
N LEU A 28 16.45 -7.52 7.72
CA LEU A 28 17.31 -8.11 6.68
C LEU A 28 17.35 -9.65 6.75
N GLY A 29 16.26 -10.31 7.14
CA GLY A 29 16.22 -11.78 7.32
C GLY A 29 14.95 -12.47 6.80
N ALA A 30 13.83 -11.76 6.66
CA ALA A 30 12.60 -12.32 6.10
C ALA A 30 11.91 -11.24 5.26
N ALA A 31 12.13 -11.24 3.95
CA ALA A 31 11.28 -10.46 3.06
C ALA A 31 9.86 -11.02 3.14
N SER A 32 8.90 -10.20 3.55
CA SER A 32 7.49 -10.63 3.56
C SER A 32 7.09 -11.08 2.15
N ARG A 33 6.12 -11.99 2.04
CA ARG A 33 5.58 -12.42 0.73
C ARG A 33 5.19 -11.22 -0.14
N ALA A 34 4.57 -10.22 0.49
CA ALA A 34 4.30 -8.90 -0.06
C ALA A 34 5.54 -8.18 -0.64
N ASP A 35 6.64 -8.11 0.12
CA ASP A 35 7.89 -7.47 -0.32
C ASP A 35 8.53 -8.20 -1.50
N MET A 36 8.47 -9.53 -1.53
CA MET A 36 8.96 -10.32 -2.66
C MET A 36 8.17 -10.01 -3.93
N PHE A 37 6.85 -9.94 -3.85
CA PHE A 37 6.00 -9.57 -4.99
C PHE A 37 6.24 -8.15 -5.47
N ALA A 38 6.37 -7.20 -4.55
CA ALA A 38 6.65 -5.81 -4.90
C ALA A 38 7.98 -5.68 -5.65
N ARG A 39 9.03 -6.36 -5.19
CA ARG A 39 10.34 -6.38 -5.86
C ARG A 39 10.29 -7.09 -7.22
N LYS A 40 9.64 -8.25 -7.29
CA LYS A 40 9.50 -9.05 -8.52
C LYS A 40 8.82 -8.28 -9.64
N PHE A 41 7.80 -7.49 -9.32
CA PHE A 41 7.02 -6.72 -10.29
C PHE A 41 7.36 -5.22 -10.32
N ASN A 42 8.44 -4.81 -9.65
CA ASN A 42 8.88 -3.41 -9.54
C ASN A 42 7.73 -2.46 -9.15
N MET A 43 6.91 -2.86 -8.17
CA MET A 43 5.78 -2.07 -7.69
C MET A 43 6.19 -1.05 -6.65
N ASN A 44 5.52 0.10 -6.66
CA ASN A 44 5.76 1.16 -5.68
C ASN A 44 5.06 0.83 -4.35
N LEU A 45 5.82 0.37 -3.35
CA LEU A 45 5.35 0.11 -1.98
C LEU A 45 4.80 1.34 -1.25
N ASN A 46 5.09 2.55 -1.72
CA ASN A 46 4.50 3.77 -1.15
C ASN A 46 3.09 4.05 -1.69
N SER A 47 2.66 3.33 -2.74
CA SER A 47 1.30 3.49 -3.26
C SER A 47 0.28 2.77 -2.36
N PRO A 48 -0.80 3.44 -1.93
CA PRO A 48 -1.83 2.81 -1.11
C PRO A 48 -2.52 1.65 -1.85
N THR A 49 -2.70 1.75 -3.18
CA THR A 49 -3.32 0.68 -3.97
C THR A 49 -2.44 -0.55 -4.09
N VAL A 50 -1.11 -0.37 -4.12
CA VAL A 50 -0.15 -1.48 -4.12
C VAL A 50 -0.17 -2.16 -2.75
N ARG A 51 -0.14 -1.40 -1.64
CA ARG A 51 -0.25 -1.96 -0.29
C ARG A 51 -1.52 -2.78 -0.10
N GLN A 52 -2.67 -2.28 -0.60
CA GLN A 52 -3.92 -3.04 -0.57
C GLN A 52 -3.81 -4.38 -1.31
N VAL A 53 -3.23 -4.39 -2.50
CA VAL A 53 -3.04 -5.63 -3.28
C VAL A 53 -2.13 -6.60 -2.51
N LEU A 54 -1.00 -6.11 -1.99
CA LEU A 54 -0.02 -6.94 -1.29
C LEU A 54 -0.51 -7.46 0.06
N ASN A 55 -1.44 -6.79 0.71
CA ASN A 55 -2.06 -7.24 1.96
C ASN A 55 -3.17 -8.28 1.75
N ASN A 56 -3.60 -8.53 0.50
CA ASN A 56 -4.71 -9.42 0.17
C ASN A 56 -4.31 -10.48 -0.87
N LEU A 57 -3.05 -10.91 -0.86
CA LEU A 57 -2.50 -11.87 -1.83
C LEU A 57 -3.22 -13.23 -1.82
N ASP A 58 -3.63 -13.69 -0.63
CA ASP A 58 -4.29 -14.99 -0.44
C ASP A 58 -5.80 -14.96 -0.73
N GLU A 59 -6.40 -13.78 -0.94
CA GLU A 59 -7.81 -13.67 -1.30
C GLU A 59 -8.02 -13.92 -2.80
N THR A 60 -9.22 -14.38 -3.17
CA THR A 60 -9.61 -14.43 -4.59
C THR A 60 -9.72 -13.04 -5.18
N VAL A 61 -9.39 -12.90 -6.46
CA VAL A 61 -9.51 -11.63 -7.18
C VAL A 61 -10.94 -11.09 -7.14
N SER A 62 -11.94 -11.97 -7.24
CA SER A 62 -13.35 -11.58 -7.13
C SER A 62 -13.68 -10.97 -5.76
N SER A 63 -13.20 -11.58 -4.66
CA SER A 63 -13.34 -11.02 -3.29
C SER A 63 -12.62 -9.68 -3.19
N PHE A 64 -11.36 -9.64 -3.62
CA PHE A 64 -10.54 -8.43 -3.59
C PHE A 64 -11.19 -7.26 -4.34
N ILE A 65 -11.68 -7.50 -5.56
CA ILE A 65 -12.40 -6.49 -6.35
C ILE A 65 -13.63 -6.00 -5.60
N SER A 66 -14.40 -6.92 -5.03
CA SER A 66 -15.63 -6.57 -4.31
C SER A 66 -15.36 -5.68 -3.10
N LYS A 67 -14.27 -5.93 -2.37
CA LYS A 67 -13.86 -5.15 -1.19
C LYS A 67 -13.17 -3.83 -1.56
N ASN A 68 -12.14 -3.88 -2.41
CA ASN A 68 -11.17 -2.81 -2.59
C ASN A 68 -11.30 -2.03 -3.92
N ARG A 69 -12.18 -2.47 -4.84
CA ARG A 69 -12.31 -1.87 -6.17
C ARG A 69 -13.77 -1.54 -6.53
N LYS A 70 -13.94 -0.58 -7.44
CA LYS A 70 -15.24 -0.19 -8.01
C LYS A 70 -15.78 -1.32 -8.89
N SER A 71 -17.09 -1.51 -8.91
CA SER A 71 -17.76 -2.54 -9.72
C SER A 71 -17.48 -2.40 -11.22
N SER A 72 -17.17 -1.18 -11.70
CA SER A 72 -16.82 -0.91 -13.10
C SER A 72 -15.62 -1.72 -13.60
N ILE A 73 -14.69 -2.11 -12.72
CA ILE A 73 -13.54 -2.94 -13.10
C ILE A 73 -13.98 -4.29 -13.67
N ARG A 74 -15.11 -4.87 -13.21
CA ARG A 74 -15.61 -6.16 -13.69
C ARG A 74 -15.99 -6.15 -15.18
N ARG A 75 -16.20 -4.97 -15.77
CA ARG A 75 -16.49 -4.82 -17.21
C ARG A 75 -15.23 -4.95 -18.08
N VAL A 76 -14.05 -4.72 -17.50
CA VAL A 76 -12.77 -4.70 -18.22
C VAL A 76 -11.78 -5.76 -17.70
N PHE A 77 -12.04 -6.33 -16.53
CA PHE A 77 -11.19 -7.33 -15.92
C PHE A 77 -11.40 -8.68 -16.60
N PRO A 78 -10.33 -9.38 -17.00
CA PRO A 78 -10.49 -10.68 -17.66
C PRO A 78 -11.05 -11.70 -16.68
N GLY A 79 -12.17 -12.33 -17.06
CA GLY A 79 -12.95 -13.22 -16.19
C GLY A 79 -12.19 -14.46 -15.72
N GLU A 80 -11.23 -14.92 -16.52
CA GLU A 80 -10.40 -16.11 -16.25
C GLU A 80 -9.59 -16.00 -14.93
N TYR A 81 -9.24 -14.79 -14.50
CA TYR A 81 -8.46 -14.56 -13.28
C TYR A 81 -9.34 -14.30 -12.04
N LEU A 82 -10.67 -14.23 -12.17
CA LEU A 82 -11.55 -13.86 -11.05
C LEU A 82 -11.59 -14.91 -9.94
N ASN A 83 -11.44 -16.18 -10.30
CA ASN A 83 -11.45 -17.31 -9.36
C ASN A 83 -10.06 -17.64 -8.81
N MET A 84 -9.01 -17.03 -9.36
CA MET A 84 -7.64 -17.16 -8.87
C MET A 84 -7.43 -16.28 -7.65
N THR A 85 -6.41 -16.60 -6.86
CA THR A 85 -5.89 -15.69 -5.83
C THR A 85 -5.27 -14.45 -6.47
N VAL A 86 -5.23 -13.34 -5.73
CA VAL A 86 -4.56 -12.11 -6.19
C VAL A 86 -3.10 -12.40 -6.53
N GLU A 87 -2.44 -13.24 -5.74
CA GLU A 87 -1.10 -13.75 -6.03
C GLU A 87 -0.99 -14.47 -7.37
N GLU A 88 -1.83 -15.48 -7.60
CA GLU A 88 -1.82 -16.23 -8.85
C GLU A 88 -2.06 -15.30 -10.03
N ALA A 89 -3.04 -14.39 -9.92
CA ALA A 89 -3.32 -13.40 -10.95
C ALA A 89 -2.16 -12.43 -11.18
N LEU A 90 -1.33 -12.12 -10.17
CA LEU A 90 -0.11 -11.34 -10.36
C LEU A 90 1.00 -12.17 -11.02
N ASN A 91 1.08 -13.48 -10.76
CA ASN A 91 2.09 -14.36 -11.36
C ASN A 91 1.75 -14.74 -12.81
N SER A 92 0.53 -15.21 -13.06
CA SER A 92 0.04 -15.69 -14.36
C SER A 92 -0.55 -14.58 -15.23
N GLY A 93 -0.95 -13.45 -14.62
CA GLY A 93 -1.60 -12.36 -15.32
C GLY A 93 -0.66 -11.55 -16.20
N ASN A 94 -1.22 -11.12 -17.32
CA ASN A 94 -0.58 -10.20 -18.24
C ASN A 94 -0.43 -8.79 -17.61
N ARG A 95 0.23 -7.88 -18.37
CA ARG A 95 0.41 -6.48 -17.95
C ARG A 95 -0.92 -5.78 -17.61
N THR A 96 -2.00 -6.13 -18.31
CA THR A 96 -3.32 -5.54 -18.13
C THR A 96 -3.92 -5.94 -16.78
N VAL A 97 -3.87 -7.21 -16.40
CA VAL A 97 -4.35 -7.70 -15.09
C VAL A 97 -3.65 -6.96 -13.95
N LYS A 98 -2.31 -6.93 -13.98
CA LYS A 98 -1.49 -6.23 -13.00
C LYS A 98 -1.87 -4.77 -12.89
N LYS A 99 -2.00 -4.09 -14.05
CA LYS A 99 -2.39 -2.69 -14.11
C LYS A 99 -3.77 -2.48 -13.48
N LEU A 100 -4.78 -3.27 -13.87
CA LEU A 100 -6.15 -3.13 -13.37
C LEU A 100 -6.24 -3.33 -11.86
N LEU A 101 -5.46 -4.27 -11.28
CA LEU A 101 -5.43 -4.51 -9.84
C LEU A 101 -4.88 -3.32 -9.05
N ILE A 102 -3.88 -2.60 -9.57
CA ILE A 102 -3.25 -1.45 -8.90
C ILE A 102 -3.77 -0.09 -9.37
N ASP A 103 -4.68 -0.05 -10.34
CA ASP A 103 -5.15 1.18 -10.96
C ASP A 103 -6.01 2.01 -10.00
N ASN A 104 -5.53 3.21 -9.68
CA ASN A 104 -6.22 4.15 -8.78
C ASN A 104 -7.62 4.54 -9.30
N ARG A 105 -7.87 4.48 -10.61
CA ARG A 105 -9.19 4.81 -11.19
C ARG A 105 -10.30 3.90 -10.65
N PHE A 106 -9.95 2.64 -10.36
CA PHE A 106 -10.86 1.64 -9.83
C PHE A 106 -10.75 1.48 -8.31
N ALA A 107 -9.85 2.19 -7.63
CA ALA A 107 -9.78 2.16 -6.17
C ALA A 107 -11.05 2.76 -5.52
N LYS A 108 -11.42 2.22 -4.36
CA LYS A 108 -12.47 2.75 -3.48
C LYS A 108 -11.87 3.70 -2.45
#